data_AF-X5WS96-F1
#
_entry.id   AF-X5WS96-F1
#
_cell.length_a   1.000
_cell.length_b   1.000
_cell.length_c   1.000
_cell.angle_alpha   90.00
_cell.angle_beta   90.00
_cell.angle_gamma   90.00
#
_symmetry.space_group_name_H-M   'P 1'
#
loop_
_entity.id
_entity.type
_entity.pdbx_description
1 polymer ?
#
loop_
_entity_poly.entity_id
_entity_poly.type
_entity_poly.pdbx_seq_one_letter_code
_entity_poly.pdbx_strand_id
1 'polypeptide(L)'
;MKPPTIRTRRALEQKPVLRGCAETRYQAKSWKTQRRVCAGVEATTRSLDIRFVVTNLDKGSAAHVYDVIYCPRVQAENLIKMHKSQLASDRTSCRSPIANQVRLVLHTAAYWLMLTLREAVPTTDHLSNAEFATLRLRLLKLGARVIETVSRIRLRRRLSRGQPVPTNRSHAAARSTMSAGASRPRRTQT
;
A
#
# COMPACT_ATOMS: atom_id res chain seq x y z
N MET A 1 18.91 18.50 -35.04
CA MET A 1 19.40 17.56 -34.00
C MET A 1 18.20 17.07 -33.20
N LYS A 2 17.86 15.77 -33.22
CA LYS A 2 16.73 15.24 -32.42
C LYS A 2 17.08 15.35 -30.93
N PRO A 3 16.13 15.73 -30.06
CA PRO A 3 16.40 15.79 -28.63
C PRO A 3 16.88 14.43 -28.10
N PRO A 4 17.83 14.41 -27.16
CA PRO A 4 18.33 13.17 -26.57
C PRO A 4 17.20 12.40 -25.90
N THR A 5 17.22 11.06 -26.05
CA THR A 5 16.17 10.19 -25.49
C THR A 5 16.09 10.32 -23.96
N ILE A 6 14.93 10.02 -23.39
CA ILE A 6 14.68 10.14 -21.93
C ILE A 6 15.73 9.36 -21.12
N ARG A 7 16.14 8.18 -21.60
CA ARG A 7 17.19 7.38 -20.97
C ARG A 7 18.54 8.10 -20.96
N THR A 8 18.91 8.73 -22.07
CA THR A 8 20.15 9.52 -22.18
C THR A 8 20.12 10.73 -21.25
N ARG A 9 19.01 11.48 -21.21
CA ARG A 9 18.85 12.62 -20.29
C ARG A 9 18.96 12.21 -18.83
N ARG A 10 18.30 11.11 -18.45
CA ARG A 10 18.36 10.56 -17.09
C ARG A 10 19.78 10.16 -16.68
N ALA A 11 20.55 9.58 -17.60
CA ALA A 11 21.95 9.21 -17.36
C ALA A 11 22.86 10.43 -17.20
N LEU A 12 22.68 11.46 -18.05
CA LEU A 12 23.44 12.71 -17.97
C LEU A 12 23.14 13.49 -16.67
N GLU A 13 21.88 13.54 -16.25
CA GLU A 13 21.44 14.25 -15.05
C GLU A 13 21.61 13.41 -13.76
N GLN A 14 22.09 12.17 -13.86
CA GLN A 14 22.25 11.20 -12.76
C GLN A 14 21.01 11.05 -11.85
N LYS A 15 19.80 11.29 -12.38
CA LYS A 15 18.55 11.19 -11.61
C LYS A 15 18.20 9.72 -11.34
N PRO A 16 17.61 9.39 -10.17
CA PRO A 16 17.18 8.02 -9.87
C PRO A 16 16.02 7.55 -10.76
N VAL A 17 15.08 8.46 -11.06
CA VAL A 17 13.94 8.24 -11.95
C VAL A 17 13.70 9.51 -12.79
N LEU A 18 13.44 9.33 -14.08
CA LEU A 18 12.98 10.41 -14.97
C LEU A 18 11.74 9.95 -15.73
N ARG A 19 10.69 10.77 -15.72
CA ARG A 19 9.44 10.53 -16.45
C ARG A 19 9.36 11.42 -17.67
N GLY A 20 8.80 10.90 -18.75
CA GLY A 20 8.44 11.69 -19.91
C GLY A 20 7.24 11.09 -20.63
N CYS A 21 6.64 11.91 -21.49
CA CYS A 21 5.54 11.48 -22.34
C CYS A 21 5.93 11.62 -23.81
N ALA A 22 5.41 10.74 -24.63
CA ALA A 22 5.47 10.84 -26.07
C ALA A 22 4.09 10.64 -26.66
N GLU A 23 3.85 11.20 -27.83
CA GLU A 23 2.59 11.06 -28.55
C GLU A 23 2.85 10.48 -29.93
N THR A 24 1.98 9.56 -30.34
CA THR A 24 1.97 9.01 -31.69
C THR A 24 0.54 8.72 -32.13
N ARG A 25 0.35 8.53 -33.43
CA ARG A 25 -0.91 8.05 -33.99
C ARG A 25 -0.71 6.64 -34.51
N TYR A 26 -1.52 5.71 -34.05
CA TYR A 26 -1.40 4.30 -34.38
C TYR A 26 -2.74 3.73 -34.86
N GLN A 27 -2.67 2.85 -35.85
CA GLN A 27 -3.81 2.08 -36.35
C GLN A 27 -3.44 0.61 -36.33
N ALA A 28 -4.10 -0.18 -35.48
CA ALA A 28 -4.00 -1.62 -35.55
C ALA A 28 -4.71 -2.13 -36.82
N LYS A 29 -4.28 -3.27 -37.36
CA LYS A 29 -4.87 -3.85 -38.59
C LYS A 29 -6.38 -4.08 -38.49
N SER A 30 -6.89 -4.36 -37.29
CA SER A 30 -8.33 -4.58 -37.04
C SER A 30 -9.12 -3.29 -36.83
N TRP A 31 -8.47 -2.12 -36.76
CA TRP A 31 -9.14 -0.86 -36.47
C TRP A 31 -9.51 -0.13 -37.77
N LYS A 32 -10.77 0.30 -37.85
CA LYS A 32 -11.29 1.10 -38.97
C LYS A 32 -10.62 2.47 -39.10
N THR A 33 -10.07 3.00 -38.02
CA THR A 33 -9.53 4.37 -37.98
C THR A 33 -8.27 4.43 -37.12
N GLN A 34 -7.32 5.27 -37.52
CA GLN A 34 -6.14 5.61 -36.73
C GLN A 34 -6.54 6.36 -35.46
N ARG A 35 -5.98 5.95 -34.31
CA ARG A 35 -6.25 6.58 -33.01
C ARG A 35 -5.00 7.21 -32.44
N ARG A 36 -5.23 8.17 -31.55
CA ARG A 36 -4.18 8.82 -30.79
C ARG A 36 -3.68 7.89 -29.69
N VAL A 37 -2.37 7.77 -29.55
CA VAL A 37 -1.70 6.94 -28.54
C VAL A 37 -0.69 7.79 -27.79
N CYS A 38 -0.88 7.88 -26.48
CA CYS A 38 0.05 8.52 -25.56
C CYS A 38 0.94 7.44 -24.93
N ALA A 39 2.24 7.63 -24.93
CA ALA A 39 3.21 6.76 -24.28
C ALA A 39 3.75 7.46 -23.02
N GLY A 40 3.50 6.87 -21.86
CA GLY A 40 4.17 7.24 -20.61
C GLY A 40 5.48 6.45 -20.50
N VAL A 41 6.60 7.15 -20.38
CA VAL A 41 7.94 6.57 -20.31
C VAL A 41 8.54 6.89 -18.95
N GLU A 42 8.89 5.85 -18.20
CA GLU A 42 9.53 5.95 -16.89
C GLU A 42 10.91 5.29 -16.96
N ALA A 43 11.96 6.11 -16.92
CA ALA A 43 13.34 5.66 -16.95
C ALA A 43 13.88 5.57 -15.52
N THR A 44 14.16 4.35 -15.06
CA THR A 44 14.79 4.07 -13.76
C THR A 44 16.26 3.66 -13.96
N THR A 45 17.03 3.58 -12.88
CA THR A 45 18.41 3.05 -12.90
C THR A 45 18.55 1.69 -13.58
N ARG A 46 17.58 0.79 -13.37
CA ARG A 46 17.66 -0.60 -13.81
C ARG A 46 16.90 -0.89 -15.10
N SER A 47 15.83 -0.16 -15.38
CA SER A 47 14.91 -0.47 -16.49
C SER A 47 14.25 0.78 -17.07
N LEU A 48 13.79 0.65 -18.32
CA LEU A 48 12.95 1.62 -19.00
C LEU A 48 11.56 1.00 -19.11
N ASP A 49 10.58 1.58 -18.43
CA ASP A 49 9.19 1.15 -18.50
C ASP A 49 8.40 2.07 -19.43
N ILE A 50 7.69 1.50 -20.39
CA ILE A 50 6.94 2.24 -21.40
C ILE A 50 5.51 1.71 -21.42
N ARG A 51 4.55 2.59 -21.14
CA ARG A 51 3.12 2.25 -21.11
C ARG A 51 2.38 3.05 -22.18
N PHE A 52 1.60 2.36 -22.99
CA PHE A 52 0.80 2.98 -24.04
C PHE A 52 -0.65 3.11 -23.61
N VAL A 53 -1.23 4.30 -23.81
CA VAL A 53 -2.62 4.64 -23.55
C VAL A 53 -3.24 5.09 -24.87
N VAL A 54 -4.18 4.31 -25.37
CA VAL A 54 -4.97 4.65 -26.56
C VAL A 54 -6.13 5.53 -26.11
N THR A 55 -6.30 6.68 -26.75
CA THR A 55 -7.34 7.64 -26.37
C THR A 55 -8.08 8.17 -27.59
N ASN A 56 -9.37 8.45 -27.41
CA ASN A 56 -10.19 9.18 -28.36
C ASN A 56 -10.23 10.69 -28.07
N LEU A 57 -9.52 11.15 -27.02
CA LEU A 57 -9.46 12.56 -26.67
C LEU A 57 -8.58 13.31 -27.67
N ASP A 58 -9.19 14.28 -28.34
CA ASP A 58 -8.60 15.16 -29.34
C ASP A 58 -7.76 16.28 -28.71
N LYS A 59 -8.10 16.68 -27.48
CA LYS A 59 -7.46 17.79 -26.75
C LYS A 59 -6.57 17.31 -25.58
N GLY A 60 -5.68 18.20 -25.13
CA GLY A 60 -4.79 18.00 -23.99
C GLY A 60 -3.43 17.40 -24.36
N SER A 61 -2.39 17.70 -23.58
CA SER A 61 -1.04 17.14 -23.80
C SER A 61 -1.00 15.64 -23.45
N ALA A 62 -0.04 14.90 -24.02
CA ALA A 62 0.17 13.50 -23.67
C ALA A 62 0.44 13.30 -22.16
N ALA A 63 1.11 14.27 -21.52
CA ALA A 63 1.29 14.30 -20.07
C ALA A 63 -0.05 14.41 -19.34
N HIS A 64 -0.95 15.31 -19.76
CA HIS A 64 -2.27 15.44 -19.14
C HIS A 64 -3.09 14.15 -19.28
N VAL A 65 -3.11 13.54 -20.46
CA VAL A 65 -3.83 12.27 -20.68
C VAL A 65 -3.27 11.17 -19.77
N TYR A 66 -1.95 11.09 -19.62
CA TYR A 66 -1.34 10.06 -18.78
C TYR A 66 -1.55 10.34 -17.28
N ASP A 67 -1.18 11.54 -16.80
CA ASP A 67 -1.13 11.85 -15.37
C ASP A 67 -2.51 12.19 -14.78
N VAL A 68 -3.37 12.88 -15.54
CA VAL A 68 -4.67 13.35 -15.01
C VAL A 68 -5.81 12.39 -15.33
N ILE A 69 -5.73 11.65 -16.43
CA ILE A 69 -6.84 10.79 -16.87
C ILE A 69 -6.53 9.32 -16.60
N TYR A 70 -5.33 8.85 -16.97
CA TYR A 70 -4.97 7.45 -16.82
C TYR A 70 -4.54 7.10 -15.38
N CYS A 71 -3.67 7.90 -14.75
CA CYS A 71 -3.15 7.59 -13.41
C CYS A 71 -4.24 7.51 -12.31
N PRO A 72 -5.30 8.34 -12.29
CA PRO A 72 -6.37 8.18 -11.30
C PRO A 72 -7.10 6.84 -11.36
N ARG A 73 -7.14 6.18 -12.52
CA ARG A 73 -7.63 4.80 -12.63
C ARG A 73 -6.78 3.83 -11.82
N VAL A 74 -5.45 3.97 -11.86
CA VAL A 74 -4.53 3.17 -11.05
C VAL A 74 -4.72 3.48 -9.57
N GLN A 75 -4.97 4.75 -9.23
CA GLN A 75 -5.29 5.14 -7.86
C GLN A 75 -6.58 4.49 -7.35
N ALA A 76 -7.62 4.40 -8.19
CA ALA A 76 -8.85 3.69 -7.84
C ALA A 76 -8.60 2.20 -7.54
N GLU A 77 -7.71 1.53 -8.28
CA GLU A 77 -7.31 0.15 -7.99
C GLU A 77 -6.57 0.04 -6.65
N ASN A 78 -5.71 1.01 -6.32
CA ASN A 78 -5.06 1.05 -5.01
C ASN A 78 -6.07 1.21 -3.86
N LEU A 79 -7.12 2.01 -4.07
CA LEU A 79 -8.22 2.17 -3.12
C LEU A 79 -9.03 0.88 -2.95
N ILE A 80 -9.32 0.15 -4.03
CA ILE A 80 -9.98 -1.16 -3.98
C ILE A 80 -9.11 -2.19 -3.25
N LYS A 81 -7.79 -2.20 -3.51
CA LYS A 81 -6.86 -3.07 -2.77
C LYS A 81 -6.87 -2.77 -1.28
N MET A 82 -6.92 -1.49 -0.92
CA MET A 82 -7.02 -1.06 0.48
C MET A 82 -8.33 -1.52 1.12
N HIS A 83 -9.46 -1.43 0.40
CA HIS A 83 -10.74 -1.98 0.84
C HIS A 83 -10.67 -3.47 1.17
N LYS A 84 -10.07 -4.25 0.27
CA LYS A 84 -9.92 -5.70 0.44
C LYS A 84 -8.98 -6.04 1.61
N SER A 85 -7.77 -5.48 1.61
CA SER A 85 -6.73 -5.86 2.57
C SER A 85 -6.96 -5.32 3.99
N GLN A 86 -7.37 -4.06 4.12
CA GLN A 86 -7.44 -3.39 5.44
C GLN A 86 -8.80 -3.57 6.12
N LEU A 87 -9.88 -3.75 5.36
CA LEU A 87 -11.22 -4.05 5.91
C LEU A 87 -11.61 -5.53 5.84
N ALA A 88 -10.77 -6.40 5.26
CA ALA A 88 -10.99 -7.83 5.11
C ALA A 88 -12.33 -8.16 4.40
N SER A 89 -12.68 -7.35 3.38
CA SER A 89 -13.93 -7.51 2.62
C SER A 89 -13.95 -8.77 1.75
N ASP A 90 -12.78 -9.37 1.52
CA ASP A 90 -12.57 -10.65 0.82
C ASP A 90 -12.98 -11.88 1.64
N ARG A 91 -13.24 -11.73 2.96
CA ARG A 91 -13.67 -12.84 3.82
C ARG A 91 -15.16 -13.16 3.67
N THR A 92 -15.52 -13.82 2.57
CA THR A 92 -16.86 -14.33 2.31
C THR A 92 -16.97 -15.82 2.68
N SER A 93 -17.05 -16.13 3.97
CA SER A 93 -17.10 -17.51 4.47
C SER A 93 -18.51 -18.05 4.77
N CYS A 94 -19.56 -17.24 4.56
CA CYS A 94 -20.92 -17.69 4.79
C CYS A 94 -21.37 -18.67 3.69
N ARG A 95 -22.17 -19.68 4.06
CA ARG A 95 -22.73 -20.66 3.10
C ARG A 95 -23.77 -20.05 2.14
N SER A 96 -24.42 -18.94 2.53
CA SER A 96 -25.43 -18.27 1.72
C SER A 96 -24.81 -17.12 0.90
N PRO A 97 -25.07 -17.05 -0.43
CA PRO A 97 -24.64 -15.93 -1.27
C PRO A 97 -25.19 -14.58 -0.81
N ILE A 98 -26.45 -14.53 -0.35
CA ILE A 98 -27.11 -13.32 0.14
C ILE A 98 -26.40 -12.79 1.40
N ALA A 99 -25.99 -13.69 2.30
CA ALA A 99 -25.24 -13.30 3.50
C ALA A 99 -23.87 -12.69 3.14
N ASN A 100 -23.20 -13.21 2.11
CA ASN A 100 -21.94 -12.66 1.62
C ASN A 100 -22.13 -11.30 0.91
N GLN A 101 -23.25 -11.11 0.21
CA GLN A 101 -23.59 -9.82 -0.41
C GLN A 101 -23.82 -8.75 0.66
N VAL A 102 -24.63 -9.03 1.68
CA VAL A 102 -24.86 -8.09 2.79
C VAL A 102 -23.56 -7.77 3.52
N ARG A 103 -22.71 -8.78 3.75
CA ARG A 103 -21.38 -8.59 4.34
C ARG A 103 -20.53 -7.63 3.49
N LEU A 104 -20.48 -7.82 2.17
CA LEU A 104 -19.73 -6.96 1.27
C LEU A 104 -20.25 -5.51 1.33
N VAL A 105 -21.57 -5.32 1.32
CA VAL A 105 -22.20 -3.98 1.45
C VAL A 105 -21.79 -3.30 2.75
N LEU A 106 -21.82 -4.03 3.88
CA LEU A 106 -21.38 -3.48 5.18
C LEU A 106 -19.89 -3.11 5.19
N HIS A 107 -19.04 -3.91 4.55
CA HIS A 107 -17.62 -3.56 4.40
C HIS A 107 -17.42 -2.33 3.51
N THR A 108 -18.23 -2.16 2.46
CA THR A 108 -18.20 -0.95 1.62
C THR A 108 -18.68 0.28 2.40
N ALA A 109 -19.73 0.17 3.21
CA ALA A 109 -20.17 1.26 4.08
C ALA A 109 -19.10 1.65 5.11
N ALA A 110 -18.47 0.65 5.76
CA ALA A 110 -17.36 0.89 6.68
C ALA A 110 -16.16 1.55 5.98
N TYR A 111 -15.90 1.24 4.71
CA TYR A 111 -14.85 1.89 3.94
C TYR A 111 -15.14 3.37 3.70
N TRP A 112 -16.37 3.71 3.28
CA TRP A 112 -16.78 5.10 3.13
C TRP A 112 -16.67 5.88 4.44
N LEU A 113 -17.03 5.26 5.57
CA LEU A 113 -16.81 5.85 6.89
C LEU A 113 -15.32 6.10 7.18
N MET A 114 -14.45 5.13 6.90
CA MET A 114 -13.01 5.31 7.13
C MET A 114 -12.38 6.35 6.20
N LEU A 115 -12.86 6.44 4.95
CA LEU A 115 -12.41 7.43 3.99
C LEU A 115 -12.81 8.84 4.41
N THR A 116 -14.08 9.04 4.76
CA THR A 116 -14.58 10.33 5.26
C THR A 116 -13.90 10.76 6.55
N LEU A 117 -13.64 9.82 7.47
CA LEU A 117 -12.85 10.11 8.67
C LEU A 117 -11.44 10.58 8.33
N ARG A 118 -10.78 9.93 7.35
CA ARG A 118 -9.45 10.31 6.90
C ARG A 118 -9.43 11.71 6.26
N GLU A 119 -10.44 12.03 5.46
CA GLU A 119 -10.60 13.35 4.83
C GLU A 119 -10.91 14.45 5.85
N ALA A 120 -11.60 14.12 6.94
CA ALA A 120 -11.88 15.05 8.04
C ALA A 120 -10.66 15.33 8.94
N VAL A 121 -9.61 14.49 8.90
CA VAL A 121 -8.39 14.74 9.67
C VAL A 121 -7.62 15.91 9.04
N PRO A 122 -7.22 16.93 9.83
CA PRO A 122 -6.37 18.02 9.34
C PRO A 122 -5.09 17.49 8.67
N THR A 123 -4.75 18.06 7.52
CA THR A 123 -3.58 17.63 6.72
C THR A 123 -2.25 17.77 7.47
N THR A 124 -2.23 18.59 8.53
CA THR A 124 -1.07 18.80 9.41
C THR A 124 -0.78 17.61 10.33
N ASP A 125 -1.77 16.74 10.56
CA ASP A 125 -1.59 15.58 11.43
C ASP A 125 -1.07 14.38 10.64
N HIS A 126 -0.18 13.60 11.26
CA HIS A 126 0.36 12.35 10.72
C HIS A 126 -0.71 11.31 10.41
N LEU A 127 -1.91 11.48 10.98
CA LEU A 127 -3.07 10.62 10.74
C LEU A 127 -3.72 10.81 9.37
N SER A 128 -3.51 11.94 8.69
CA SER A 128 -4.07 12.21 7.35
C SER A 128 -3.59 11.22 6.28
N ASN A 129 -2.39 10.67 6.46
CA ASN A 129 -1.77 9.68 5.56
C ASN A 129 -1.73 8.26 6.15
N ALA A 130 -2.33 8.04 7.32
CA ALA A 130 -2.29 6.75 7.98
C ALA A 130 -3.16 5.70 7.26
N GLU A 131 -2.75 4.43 7.40
CA GLU A 131 -3.57 3.29 6.96
C GLU A 131 -4.87 3.20 7.78
N PHE A 132 -5.93 2.61 7.20
CA PHE A 132 -7.20 2.42 7.88
C PHE A 132 -7.07 1.55 9.14
N ALA A 133 -6.13 0.61 9.18
CA ALA A 133 -5.85 -0.16 10.39
C ALA A 133 -5.39 0.74 11.54
N THR A 134 -4.51 1.70 11.26
CA THR A 134 -4.00 2.66 12.24
C THR A 134 -5.08 3.67 12.64
N LEU A 135 -5.85 4.18 11.68
CA LEU A 135 -6.99 5.06 11.96
C LEU A 135 -8.03 4.36 12.84
N ARG A 136 -8.33 3.09 12.57
CA ARG A 136 -9.25 2.29 13.39
C ARG A 136 -8.72 2.12 14.81
N LEU A 137 -7.44 1.84 15.00
CA LEU A 137 -6.87 1.66 16.35
C LEU A 137 -6.81 2.96 17.15
N ARG A 138 -6.53 4.10 16.48
CA ARG A 138 -6.31 5.39 17.15
C ARG A 138 -7.59 6.19 17.37
N LEU A 139 -8.49 6.21 16.38
CA LEU A 139 -9.73 7.01 16.44
C LEU A 139 -10.94 6.18 16.88
N LEU A 140 -11.03 4.91 16.48
CA LEU A 140 -12.16 4.04 16.78
C LEU A 140 -11.84 3.09 17.94
N LYS A 141 -11.85 3.64 19.16
CA LYS A 141 -11.71 2.82 20.38
C LYS A 141 -12.99 2.01 20.63
N LEU A 142 -12.86 0.68 20.60
CA LEU A 142 -13.92 -0.23 21.04
C LEU A 142 -13.83 -0.39 22.56
N GLY A 143 -14.85 0.11 23.27
CA GLY A 143 -14.99 -0.11 24.71
C GLY A 143 -15.12 -1.60 25.04
N ALA A 144 -14.38 -2.07 26.05
CA ALA A 144 -14.53 -3.40 26.62
C ALA A 144 -15.15 -3.27 28.02
N ARG A 145 -16.14 -4.11 28.34
CA ARG A 145 -16.73 -4.11 29.67
C ARG A 145 -15.83 -4.91 30.61
N VAL A 146 -15.24 -4.24 31.58
CA VAL A 146 -14.52 -4.89 32.69
C VAL A 146 -15.57 -5.31 33.73
N ILE A 147 -15.63 -6.60 34.07
CA ILE A 147 -16.47 -7.13 35.14
C ILE A 147 -15.52 -7.67 36.20
N GLU A 148 -15.38 -6.95 37.30
CA GLU A 148 -14.58 -7.39 38.44
C GLU A 148 -15.45 -8.26 39.37
N THR A 149 -14.95 -9.44 39.67
CA THR A 149 -15.50 -10.36 40.67
C THR A 149 -14.46 -10.49 41.79
N VAL A 150 -14.90 -10.84 43.00
CA VAL A 150 -14.08 -10.93 44.23
C VAL A 150 -12.73 -11.66 44.04
N SER A 151 -12.65 -12.62 43.12
CA SER A 151 -11.42 -13.36 42.82
C SER A 151 -10.86 -13.17 41.40
N ARG A 152 -11.55 -12.49 40.48
CA ARG A 152 -11.16 -12.41 39.06
C ARG A 152 -11.66 -11.16 38.36
N ILE A 153 -10.79 -10.56 37.54
CA ILE A 153 -11.16 -9.53 36.57
C ILE A 153 -11.53 -10.20 35.25
N ARG A 154 -12.79 -10.06 34.81
CA ARG A 154 -13.29 -10.56 33.52
C ARG A 154 -13.42 -9.42 32.53
N LEU A 155 -12.54 -9.39 31.54
CA LEU A 155 -12.64 -8.47 30.41
C LEU A 155 -13.65 -9.03 29.38
N ARG A 156 -14.89 -8.55 29.42
CA ARG A 156 -15.89 -8.83 28.38
C ARG A 156 -15.70 -7.85 27.22
N ARG A 157 -14.74 -8.16 26.34
CA ARG A 157 -14.58 -7.48 25.06
C ARG A 157 -15.64 -7.99 24.08
N ARG A 158 -16.41 -7.11 23.44
CA ARG A 158 -17.31 -7.48 22.33
C ARG A 158 -16.42 -7.74 21.11
N LEU A 159 -15.87 -8.94 21.03
CA LEU A 159 -14.88 -9.32 20.02
C LEU A 159 -15.58 -9.92 18.80
N SER A 160 -15.58 -9.19 17.69
CA SER A 160 -15.50 -9.82 16.38
C SER A 160 -14.09 -10.40 16.24
N ARG A 161 -13.98 -11.73 16.34
CA ARG A 161 -12.74 -12.47 16.14
C ARG A 161 -12.14 -12.10 14.78
N GLY A 162 -10.90 -11.61 14.75
CA GLY A 162 -10.17 -11.49 13.49
C GLY A 162 -9.14 -10.38 13.39
N GLN A 163 -8.23 -10.23 14.36
CA GLN A 163 -6.89 -9.75 14.04
C GLN A 163 -5.90 -10.24 15.11
N PRO A 164 -4.81 -10.91 14.72
CA PRO A 164 -3.70 -11.14 15.63
C PRO A 164 -3.00 -9.79 15.89
N VAL A 165 -2.79 -9.48 17.16
CA VAL A 165 -1.93 -8.38 17.59
C VAL A 165 -0.48 -8.80 17.32
N PRO A 166 0.37 -7.98 16.67
CA PRO A 166 1.79 -8.27 16.62
C PRO A 166 2.36 -8.09 18.03
N THR A 167 2.64 -9.21 18.71
CA THR A 167 3.44 -9.22 19.94
C THR A 167 4.88 -8.87 19.59
N ASN A 168 5.24 -7.59 19.76
CA ASN A 168 6.65 -7.22 19.95
C ASN A 168 7.11 -7.80 21.29
N ARG A 169 7.72 -9.00 21.25
CA ARG A 169 8.66 -9.45 22.28
C ARG A 169 10.07 -9.06 21.84
N SER A 170 10.50 -7.88 22.24
CA SER A 170 11.91 -7.50 22.21
C SER A 170 12.59 -7.99 23.49
N HIS A 171 13.73 -8.67 23.30
CA HIS A 171 14.80 -8.98 24.26
C HIS A 171 14.50 -9.95 25.42
N ALA A 172 14.94 -11.20 25.26
CA ALA A 172 15.76 -11.93 26.24
C ALA A 172 16.16 -13.32 25.72
N ALA A 173 17.42 -13.69 25.97
CA ALA A 173 18.00 -15.03 25.89
C ALA A 173 18.40 -15.56 24.49
N ALA A 174 19.57 -15.11 24.02
CA ALA A 174 20.52 -16.02 23.39
C ALA A 174 21.73 -16.15 24.34
N ARG A 175 21.65 -17.13 25.25
CA ARG A 175 22.84 -17.67 25.93
C ARG A 175 23.45 -18.69 24.97
N SER A 176 24.50 -18.29 24.28
CA SER A 176 25.37 -19.23 23.57
C SER A 176 26.44 -19.71 24.54
N THR A 177 26.32 -20.97 24.94
CA THR A 177 27.36 -21.79 25.56
C THR A 177 28.60 -21.86 24.68
N MET A 178 29.77 -21.48 25.20
CA MET A 178 31.06 -22.04 24.76
C MET A 178 32.02 -22.20 25.95
N SER A 179 32.14 -23.47 26.34
CA SER A 179 33.31 -24.19 26.86
C SER A 179 34.48 -23.41 27.48
N ALA A 180 34.73 -23.72 28.76
CA ALA A 180 35.97 -23.45 29.47
C ALA A 180 37.12 -24.31 28.92
N GLY A 181 38.11 -23.66 28.29
CA GLY A 181 39.43 -24.20 28.04
C GLY A 181 40.43 -23.51 28.96
N ALA A 182 40.86 -24.21 30.01
CA ALA A 182 41.84 -23.75 30.97
C ALA A 182 43.25 -23.77 30.35
N SER A 183 43.96 -22.64 30.39
CA SER A 183 45.42 -22.59 30.27
C SER A 183 45.98 -21.54 31.23
N ARG A 184 46.68 -22.01 32.27
CA ARG A 184 47.37 -21.21 33.29
C ARG A 184 48.58 -20.49 32.67
N PRO A 185 48.88 -19.23 33.06
CA PRO A 185 50.18 -18.64 32.81
C PRO A 185 51.20 -19.12 33.88
N ARG A 186 52.31 -19.69 33.43
CA ARG A 186 53.47 -20.05 34.27
C ARG A 186 54.29 -18.78 34.51
N ARG A 187 54.28 -18.26 35.73
CA ARG A 187 55.23 -17.23 36.18
C ARG A 187 56.58 -17.90 36.46
N THR A 188 57.62 -17.20 36.05
CA THR A 188 59.05 -17.41 36.25
C THR A 188 59.45 -17.50 37.72
N GLN A 189 60.49 -18.30 38.02
CA GLN A 189 61.62 -17.93 38.87
C GLN A 189 62.74 -19.00 38.83
N THR A 190 63.97 -18.48 38.77
CA THR A 190 65.32 -19.11 38.90
C THR A 190 65.74 -20.16 37.88
#